data_AF-A0A7L9C761-F1
#
_entry.id   AF-A0A7L9C761-F1
#
_cell.length_a   1.000
_cell.length_b   1.000
_cell.length_c   1.000
_cell.angle_alpha   90.00
_cell.angle_beta   90.00
_cell.angle_gamma   90.00
#
_symmetry.space_group_name_H-M   'P 1'
#
loop_
_entity.id
_entity.type
_entity.pdbx_description
1 polymer ?
#
loop_
_entity_poly.entity_id
_entity_poly.type
_entity_poly.pdbx_seq_one_letter_code
_entity_poly.pdbx_strand_id
1 'polypeptide(L)'
;MRQKKGFTLFELLIALFIGTLLIMAGSYAIRMGLFSMERDETWFNESTKEKAVYDFFWQQVSSLYVQNVPKKKIGNAEGNENIKTKENVYFTGKKDFLTFVSPLSFTRHYGQGLTIANYKIKVNDNGLWDLVYSELKVNPTVLITLSEESEGLLRADKDSAVFFKDCDKISFAYLDTVDNELDDKEDIQKKFQSVDVIEGTDLQWKEEMSKKAPLAIKLLVSKYGKEHELVSSIMVMY
;
A
#
# COMPACT_ATOMS: atom_id res chain seq x y z
N MET A 1 27.48 15.24 -79.20
CA MET A 1 28.03 13.94 -78.77
C MET A 1 27.90 13.82 -77.27
N ARG A 2 27.09 12.88 -76.74
CA ARG A 2 26.98 12.62 -75.30
C ARG A 2 28.17 11.76 -74.86
N GLN A 3 29.07 12.31 -74.04
CA GLN A 3 30.11 11.50 -73.39
C GLN A 3 29.45 10.53 -72.42
N LYS A 4 29.50 9.23 -72.72
CA LYS A 4 29.23 8.17 -71.73
C LYS A 4 30.45 8.10 -70.80
N LYS A 5 30.44 8.84 -69.70
CA LYS A 5 31.42 8.66 -68.63
C LYS A 5 31.14 7.31 -67.97
N GLY A 6 32.06 6.36 -68.12
CA GLY A 6 32.03 5.08 -67.41
C GLY A 6 32.36 5.30 -65.94
N PHE A 7 31.68 4.55 -65.06
CA PHE A 7 31.92 4.58 -63.61
C PHE A 7 33.32 4.02 -63.32
N THR A 8 34.10 4.69 -62.48
CA THR A 8 35.42 4.17 -62.09
C THR A 8 35.28 3.15 -60.96
N LEU A 9 36.13 2.12 -60.96
CA LEU A 9 36.07 1.02 -59.96
C LEU A 9 36.24 1.56 -58.52
N PHE A 10 37.00 2.64 -58.36
CA PHE A 10 37.17 3.35 -57.10
C PHE A 10 35.89 4.06 -56.61
N GLU A 11 35.15 4.69 -57.53
CA GLU A 11 33.87 5.35 -57.24
C GLU A 11 32.79 4.34 -56.84
N LEU A 12 32.80 3.14 -57.45
CA LEU A 12 31.93 2.03 -57.05
C LEU A 12 32.25 1.55 -55.63
N LEU A 13 33.54 1.44 -55.28
CA LEU A 13 34.00 0.98 -53.96
C LEU A 13 33.61 1.99 -52.86
N ILE A 14 33.77 3.29 -53.13
CA ILE A 14 33.32 4.36 -52.23
C ILE A 14 31.79 4.32 -52.07
N ALA A 15 31.04 4.19 -53.16
CA ALA A 15 29.58 4.12 -53.11
C ALA A 15 29.08 2.92 -52.29
N LEU A 16 29.72 1.75 -52.45
CA LEU A 16 29.43 0.57 -51.64
C LEU A 16 29.75 0.79 -50.17
N PHE A 17 30.90 1.40 -49.85
CA PHE A 17 31.30 1.66 -48.47
C PHE A 17 30.34 2.62 -47.77
N ILE A 18 29.99 3.74 -48.41
CA ILE A 18 29.01 4.70 -47.90
C ILE A 18 27.63 4.04 -47.76
N GLY A 19 27.20 3.26 -48.76
CA GLY A 19 25.94 2.52 -48.71
C GLY A 19 25.87 1.55 -47.54
N THR A 20 26.92 0.77 -47.31
CA THR A 20 26.99 -0.15 -46.17
C THR A 20 26.98 0.56 -44.83
N LEU A 21 27.71 1.68 -44.69
CA LEU A 21 27.70 2.49 -43.47
C LEU A 21 26.32 3.08 -43.19
N LEU A 22 25.62 3.59 -44.21
CA LEU A 22 24.26 4.11 -44.07
C LEU A 22 23.26 3.03 -43.66
N ILE A 23 23.37 1.82 -44.24
CA ILE A 23 22.52 0.68 -43.87
C ILE A 23 22.79 0.24 -42.42
N MET A 24 24.06 0.17 -42.01
CA MET A 24 24.42 -0.15 -40.63
C MET A 24 23.95 0.92 -39.65
N ALA A 25 24.15 2.20 -39.97
CA ALA A 25 23.71 3.31 -39.11
C ALA A 25 22.18 3.34 -38.99
N GLY A 26 21.47 3.15 -40.10
CA GLY A 26 20.00 3.10 -40.11
C GLY A 26 19.46 1.92 -39.31
N SER A 27 20.00 0.72 -39.51
CA SER A 27 19.58 -0.47 -38.73
C SER A 27 19.91 -0.34 -37.24
N TYR A 28 21.06 0.23 -36.89
CA TYR A 28 21.43 0.50 -35.51
C TYR A 28 20.51 1.53 -34.85
N ALA A 29 20.20 2.63 -35.55
CA ALA A 29 19.30 3.67 -35.05
C ALA A 29 17.88 3.13 -34.80
N ILE A 30 17.36 2.32 -35.73
CA ILE A 30 16.04 1.66 -35.55
C ILE A 30 16.07 0.75 -34.33
N ARG A 31 17.11 -0.09 -34.19
CA ARG A 31 17.22 -1.04 -33.08
C ARG A 31 17.34 -0.31 -31.73
N MET A 32 18.15 0.74 -31.66
CA MET A 32 18.26 1.55 -30.45
C MET A 32 16.97 2.33 -30.14
N GLY A 33 16.28 2.82 -31.16
CA GLY A 33 14.97 3.47 -30.99
C GLY A 33 13.93 2.52 -30.40
N LEU A 34 13.84 1.29 -30.92
CA LEU A 34 12.94 0.26 -30.41
C LEU A 34 13.27 -0.12 -28.97
N PHE A 35 14.55 -0.34 -28.65
CA PHE A 35 14.95 -0.67 -27.28
C PHE A 35 14.73 0.48 -26.29
N SER A 36 14.94 1.73 -26.70
CA SER A 36 14.63 2.87 -25.84
C SER A 36 13.13 2.92 -25.57
N MET A 37 12.30 2.75 -26.60
CA MET A 37 10.85 2.79 -26.46
C MET A 37 10.33 1.69 -25.54
N GLU A 38 10.80 0.45 -25.71
CA GLU A 38 10.40 -0.69 -24.84
C GLU A 38 10.84 -0.47 -23.39
N ARG A 39 12.05 0.05 -23.18
CA ARG A 39 12.55 0.36 -21.83
C ARG A 39 11.77 1.51 -21.19
N ASP A 40 11.44 2.54 -21.95
CA ASP A 40 10.70 3.69 -21.45
C ASP A 40 9.24 3.31 -21.15
N GLU A 41 8.62 2.43 -21.96
CA GLU A 41 7.29 1.86 -21.70
C GLU A 41 7.25 1.02 -20.42
N THR A 42 8.23 0.13 -20.22
CA THR A 42 8.29 -0.70 -19.00
C THR A 42 8.47 0.16 -17.75
N TRP A 43 9.38 1.13 -17.80
CA TRP A 43 9.58 2.08 -16.69
C TRP A 43 8.34 2.95 -16.43
N PHE A 44 7.68 3.43 -17.48
CA PHE A 44 6.45 4.21 -17.36
C PHE A 44 5.30 3.41 -16.76
N ASN A 45 5.14 2.15 -17.18
CA ASN A 45 4.08 1.28 -16.67
C ASN A 45 4.32 0.93 -15.20
N GLU A 46 5.55 0.61 -14.81
CA GLU A 46 5.92 0.35 -13.41
C GLU A 46 5.67 1.57 -12.52
N SER A 47 6.14 2.75 -12.92
CA SER A 47 5.94 3.99 -12.16
C SER A 47 4.47 4.40 -12.06
N THR A 48 3.69 4.22 -13.14
CA THR A 48 2.24 4.48 -13.14
C THR A 48 1.51 3.52 -12.20
N LYS A 49 1.88 2.24 -12.22
CA LYS A 49 1.32 1.23 -11.31
C LYS A 49 1.66 1.54 -9.85
N GLU A 50 2.90 1.88 -9.54
CA GLU A 50 3.30 2.28 -8.19
C GLU A 50 2.53 3.50 -7.70
N LYS A 51 2.40 4.53 -8.54
CA LYS A 51 1.60 5.72 -8.21
C LYS A 51 0.14 5.36 -7.93
N ALA A 52 -0.47 4.53 -8.78
CA ALA A 52 -1.86 4.10 -8.58
C ALA A 52 -2.05 3.33 -7.27
N VAL A 53 -1.06 2.54 -6.85
CA VAL A 53 -1.06 1.84 -5.56
C VAL A 53 -1.00 2.82 -4.40
N TYR A 54 -0.13 3.84 -4.46
CA TYR A 54 -0.08 4.90 -3.44
C TYR A 54 -1.41 5.68 -3.37
N ASP A 55 -1.94 6.08 -4.52
CA ASP A 55 -3.20 6.83 -4.59
C ASP A 55 -4.37 6.00 -4.03
N PHE A 56 -4.44 4.71 -4.37
CA PHE A 56 -5.46 3.80 -3.84
C PHE A 56 -5.32 3.61 -2.33
N PHE A 57 -4.10 3.36 -1.83
CA PHE A 57 -3.85 3.25 -0.40
C PHE A 57 -4.28 4.53 0.33
N TRP A 58 -3.89 5.70 -0.19
CA TRP A 58 -4.28 6.99 0.36
C TRP A 58 -5.80 7.17 0.40
N GLN A 59 -6.50 6.86 -0.69
CA GLN A 59 -7.97 6.92 -0.73
C GLN A 59 -8.61 5.95 0.28
N GLN A 60 -8.08 4.73 0.39
CA GLN A 60 -8.63 3.70 1.26
C GLN A 60 -8.45 4.06 2.75
N VAL A 61 -7.26 4.53 3.14
CA VAL A 61 -7.00 5.01 4.50
C VAL A 61 -7.79 6.27 4.82
N SER A 62 -7.88 7.21 3.87
CA SER A 62 -8.64 8.46 4.09
C SER A 62 -10.14 8.20 4.27
N SER A 63 -10.65 7.13 3.65
CA SER A 63 -12.04 6.68 3.76
C SER A 63 -12.28 5.61 4.85
N LEU A 64 -11.32 5.44 5.76
CA LEU A 64 -11.42 4.48 6.85
C LEU A 64 -12.70 4.72 7.65
N TYR A 65 -13.51 3.66 7.76
CA TYR A 65 -14.79 3.69 8.43
C TYR A 65 -14.66 3.10 9.84
N VAL A 66 -14.86 3.94 10.85
CA VAL A 66 -14.88 3.51 12.25
C VAL A 66 -16.31 3.19 12.65
N GLN A 67 -16.65 1.91 12.80
CA GLN A 67 -17.97 1.52 13.30
C GLN A 67 -17.94 1.26 14.81
N ASN A 68 -18.65 2.09 15.57
CA ASN A 68 -18.91 1.85 16.98
C ASN A 68 -19.95 0.74 17.14
N VAL A 69 -19.54 -0.51 17.37
CA VAL A 69 -20.50 -1.61 17.60
C VAL A 69 -20.86 -1.69 19.08
N PRO A 70 -22.15 -1.57 19.45
CA PRO A 70 -22.58 -1.77 20.83
C PRO A 70 -22.54 -3.25 21.18
N LYS A 71 -21.70 -3.64 22.15
CA LYS A 71 -21.69 -5.00 22.71
C LYS A 71 -23.01 -5.24 23.44
N LYS A 72 -23.78 -6.24 23.01
CA LYS A 72 -24.92 -6.74 23.78
C LYS A 72 -24.38 -7.83 24.73
N LYS A 73 -24.33 -7.54 26.03
CA LYS A 73 -23.96 -8.55 27.05
C LYS A 73 -24.91 -9.75 26.91
N ILE A 74 -24.35 -10.94 26.65
CA ILE A 74 -25.01 -12.22 26.95
C ILE A 74 -24.69 -12.51 28.44
N GLY A 75 -25.73 -12.85 29.22
CA GLY A 75 -25.85 -12.73 30.69
C GLY A 75 -24.78 -13.44 31.56
N ASN A 76 -24.76 -13.33 32.89
CA ASN A 76 -25.70 -12.87 33.91
C ASN A 76 -24.89 -12.36 35.12
N ALA A 77 -25.29 -11.24 35.74
CA ALA A 77 -25.10 -10.99 37.17
C ALA A 77 -25.89 -9.74 37.54
N GLU A 78 -26.76 -9.89 38.53
CA GLU A 78 -27.56 -8.83 39.13
C GLU A 78 -26.67 -7.71 39.69
N GLY A 79 -27.12 -6.47 39.53
CA GLY A 79 -26.65 -5.34 40.32
C GLY A 79 -25.65 -4.42 39.63
N ASN A 80 -26.07 -3.16 39.54
CA ASN A 80 -25.29 -1.93 39.36
C ASN A 80 -24.89 -1.50 37.94
N GLU A 81 -25.65 -0.48 37.52
CA GLU A 81 -25.28 0.75 36.82
C GLU A 81 -24.59 0.64 35.44
N ASN A 82 -25.37 1.10 34.46
CA ASN A 82 -25.04 1.55 33.11
C ASN A 82 -23.59 2.03 32.89
N ILE A 83 -22.72 1.13 32.44
CA ILE A 83 -21.59 1.51 31.59
C ILE A 83 -21.60 0.59 30.37
N LYS A 84 -22.14 1.11 29.26
CA LYS A 84 -21.98 0.50 27.93
C LYS A 84 -20.57 0.84 27.44
N THR A 85 -19.57 0.04 27.78
CA THR A 85 -18.26 0.14 27.14
C THR A 85 -18.41 -0.23 25.66
N LYS A 86 -18.31 0.76 24.78
CA LYS A 86 -18.25 0.58 23.33
C LYS A 86 -16.81 0.21 23.00
N GLU A 87 -16.54 -1.08 22.79
CA GLU A 87 -15.24 -1.48 22.25
C GLU A 87 -15.23 -1.26 20.73
N ASN A 88 -14.37 -0.36 20.30
CA ASN A 88 -14.08 -0.12 18.89
C ASN A 88 -13.31 -1.31 18.34
N VAL A 89 -14.02 -2.25 17.74
CA VAL A 89 -13.40 -3.24 16.86
C VAL A 89 -13.18 -2.56 15.50
N TYR A 90 -12.35 -3.12 14.62
CA TYR A 90 -12.14 -2.73 13.21
C TYR A 90 -11.00 -1.76 12.88
N PHE A 91 -10.07 -1.51 13.81
CA PHE A 91 -8.71 -1.06 13.44
C PHE A 91 -7.65 -1.88 14.19
N THR A 92 -6.70 -2.42 13.44
CA THR A 92 -5.49 -3.05 13.99
C THR A 92 -4.32 -2.66 13.12
N GLY A 93 -3.46 -1.80 13.66
CA GLY A 93 -2.20 -1.40 13.07
C GLY A 93 -1.04 -2.01 13.84
N LYS A 94 -0.25 -2.84 13.17
CA LYS A 94 1.05 -3.35 13.61
C LYS A 94 2.08 -2.97 12.57
N LYS A 95 3.36 -2.99 12.95
CA LYS A 95 4.49 -2.69 12.05
C LYS A 95 4.43 -3.42 10.70
N ASP A 96 4.03 -4.70 10.74
CA ASP A 96 4.03 -5.59 9.58
C ASP A 96 2.63 -5.91 9.03
N PHE A 97 1.59 -5.37 9.67
CA PHE A 97 0.21 -5.75 9.37
C PHE A 97 -0.76 -4.63 9.70
N LEU A 98 -1.58 -4.24 8.73
CA LEU A 98 -2.59 -3.21 8.88
C LEU A 98 -3.94 -3.73 8.42
N THR A 99 -4.93 -3.69 9.30
CA THR A 99 -6.31 -4.08 9.01
C THR A 99 -7.27 -2.99 9.45
N PHE A 100 -8.17 -2.63 8.53
CA PHE A 100 -9.23 -1.66 8.80
C PHE A 100 -10.41 -1.86 7.85
N VAL A 101 -11.53 -1.22 8.17
CA VAL A 101 -12.73 -1.25 7.33
C VAL A 101 -12.76 -0.03 6.40
N SER A 102 -13.02 -0.26 5.12
CA SER A 102 -13.15 0.79 4.11
C SER A 102 -14.32 0.50 3.16
N PRO A 103 -15.01 1.54 2.68
CA PRO A 103 -16.01 1.41 1.61
C PRO A 103 -15.38 1.15 0.23
N LEU A 104 -14.06 1.30 0.08
CA LEU A 104 -13.35 1.14 -1.19
C LEU A 104 -12.80 -0.28 -1.34
N SER A 105 -13.17 -0.93 -2.44
CA SER A 105 -12.65 -2.24 -2.87
C SER A 105 -11.66 -2.06 -4.02
N PHE A 106 -10.57 -2.83 -4.00
CA PHE A 106 -9.58 -2.86 -5.06
C PHE A 106 -10.01 -3.78 -6.21
N THR A 107 -10.60 -4.93 -5.89
CA THR A 107 -10.82 -5.99 -6.90
C THR A 107 -12.14 -5.85 -7.65
N ARG A 108 -13.12 -5.12 -7.10
CA ARG A 108 -14.49 -5.13 -7.64
C ARG A 108 -15.15 -3.75 -7.55
N HIS A 109 -15.87 -3.38 -8.60
CA HIS A 109 -16.72 -2.19 -8.66
C HIS A 109 -18.00 -2.41 -7.84
N TYR A 110 -17.87 -2.42 -6.52
CA TYR A 110 -19.02 -2.47 -5.64
C TYR A 110 -19.55 -1.06 -5.40
N GLY A 111 -20.77 -0.80 -5.88
CA GLY A 111 -21.41 0.51 -5.70
C GLY A 111 -21.74 0.82 -4.24
N GLN A 112 -21.96 -0.19 -3.38
CA GLN A 112 -22.39 -0.03 -1.98
C GLN A 112 -22.02 -1.28 -1.14
N GLY A 113 -20.94 -1.23 -0.36
CA GLY A 113 -20.57 -2.29 0.59
C GLY A 113 -19.29 -1.97 1.36
N LEU A 114 -19.20 -2.38 2.62
CA LEU A 114 -17.96 -2.27 3.41
C LEU A 114 -17.06 -3.48 3.15
N THR A 115 -15.76 -3.24 3.15
CA THR A 115 -14.72 -4.27 3.02
C THR A 115 -13.73 -4.14 4.17
N ILE A 116 -13.18 -5.27 4.62
CA ILE A 116 -12.02 -5.28 5.52
C ILE A 116 -10.79 -5.33 4.61
N ALA A 117 -10.06 -4.23 4.58
CA ALA A 117 -8.77 -4.14 3.91
C ALA A 117 -7.69 -4.73 4.82
N ASN A 118 -6.92 -5.68 4.30
CA ASN A 118 -5.81 -6.32 5.00
C ASN A 118 -4.53 -6.12 4.21
N TYR A 119 -3.59 -5.41 4.82
CA TYR A 119 -2.24 -5.17 4.33
C TYR A 119 -1.26 -5.98 5.16
N LYS A 120 -0.48 -6.83 4.50
CA LYS A 120 0.52 -7.66 5.17
C LYS A 120 1.86 -7.52 4.48
N ILE A 121 2.87 -7.20 5.26
CA ILE A 121 4.26 -7.23 4.82
C ILE A 121 4.73 -8.69 4.87
N LYS A 122 5.32 -9.17 3.77
CA LYS A 122 5.93 -10.50 3.67
C LYS A 122 7.33 -10.37 3.09
N VAL A 123 8.26 -11.16 3.61
CA VAL A 123 9.58 -11.32 2.98
C VAL A 123 9.45 -12.38 1.88
N ASN A 124 9.91 -12.06 0.69
CA ASN A 124 9.87 -12.94 -0.48
C ASN A 124 11.09 -13.87 -0.53
N ASP A 125 11.11 -14.79 -1.50
CA ASP A 125 12.18 -15.79 -1.63
C ASP A 125 13.57 -15.17 -1.87
N ASN A 126 13.63 -13.92 -2.32
CA ASN A 126 14.87 -13.16 -2.53
C ASN A 126 15.31 -12.37 -1.28
N GLY A 127 14.59 -12.48 -0.17
CA GLY A 127 14.87 -11.72 1.06
C GLY A 127 14.39 -10.25 1.02
N LEU A 128 13.66 -9.85 -0.02
CA LEU A 128 13.08 -8.51 -0.17
C LEU A 128 11.64 -8.48 0.37
N TRP A 129 11.13 -7.29 0.63
CA TRP A 129 9.84 -7.08 1.29
C TRP A 129 8.76 -6.81 0.24
N ASP A 130 7.66 -7.54 0.32
CA ASP A 130 6.47 -7.37 -0.51
C ASP A 130 5.29 -6.92 0.37
N LEU A 131 4.52 -5.95 -0.12
CA LEU A 131 3.25 -5.58 0.49
C LEU A 131 2.12 -6.32 -0.20
N VAL A 132 1.49 -7.25 0.52
CA VAL A 132 0.36 -8.02 0.04
C VAL A 132 -0.93 -7.44 0.56
N TYR A 133 -1.83 -7.12 -0.36
CA TYR A 133 -3.19 -6.69 -0.09
C TYR A 133 -4.16 -7.86 -0.26
N SER A 134 -5.12 -7.94 0.66
CA SER A 134 -6.28 -8.83 0.56
C SER A 134 -7.49 -8.10 1.11
N GLU A 135 -8.67 -8.41 0.58
CA GLU A 135 -9.91 -7.79 1.03
C GLU A 135 -10.97 -8.84 1.32
N LEU A 136 -11.62 -8.71 2.48
CA LEU A 136 -12.71 -9.57 2.87
C LEU A 136 -14.03 -8.80 2.80
N LYS A 137 -15.01 -9.36 2.09
CA LYS A 137 -16.34 -8.77 2.01
C LYS A 137 -17.02 -8.84 3.37
N VAL A 138 -17.52 -7.70 3.82
CA VAL A 138 -18.26 -7.62 5.07
C VAL A 138 -19.75 -7.58 4.78
N ASN A 139 -20.49 -8.55 5.32
CA ASN A 139 -21.92 -8.40 5.55
C ASN A 139 -22.09 -7.73 6.93
N PRO A 140 -22.93 -6.69 7.11
CA PRO A 140 -23.08 -5.98 8.38
C PRO A 140 -23.25 -6.88 9.62
N THR A 141 -23.85 -8.07 9.46
CA THR A 141 -24.05 -9.05 10.52
C THR A 141 -22.75 -9.76 10.97
N VAL A 142 -21.76 -9.88 10.08
CA VAL A 142 -20.48 -10.59 10.31
C VAL A 142 -19.47 -9.73 11.07
N LEU A 143 -19.62 -8.39 11.05
CA LEU A 143 -18.82 -7.48 11.89
C LEU A 143 -18.98 -7.83 13.37
N ILE A 144 -20.21 -8.14 13.78
CA ILE A 144 -20.56 -8.44 15.17
C ILE A 144 -19.88 -9.75 15.65
N THR A 145 -19.71 -10.74 14.78
CA THR A 145 -19.13 -12.05 15.12
C THR A 145 -17.60 -12.10 15.01
N LEU A 146 -16.99 -11.30 14.12
CA LEU A 146 -15.53 -11.26 13.94
C LEU A 146 -14.77 -10.66 15.14
N SER A 147 -15.47 -9.96 16.05
CA SER A 147 -14.93 -9.50 17.32
C SER A 147 -14.49 -10.65 18.25
N GLU A 148 -15.02 -11.86 18.06
CA GLU A 148 -14.82 -12.97 19.00
C GLU A 148 -13.73 -13.97 18.53
N GLU A 149 -13.32 -13.93 17.26
CA GLU A 149 -12.41 -14.95 16.66
C GLU A 149 -11.08 -14.38 16.13
N SER A 150 -10.67 -13.22 16.62
CA SER A 150 -9.49 -12.48 16.13
C SER A 150 -8.15 -13.17 16.46
N GLU A 151 -7.77 -14.13 15.62
CA GLU A 151 -6.38 -14.41 15.17
C GLU A 151 -6.31 -15.62 14.21
N GLY A 152 -7.32 -16.51 14.23
CA GLY A 152 -7.30 -17.77 13.47
C GLY A 152 -7.95 -17.72 12.08
N LEU A 153 -8.98 -16.88 11.86
CA LEU A 153 -9.84 -17.02 10.68
C LEU A 153 -9.47 -16.17 9.46
N LEU A 154 -8.55 -15.22 9.57
CA LEU A 154 -8.09 -14.37 8.46
C LEU A 154 -7.05 -15.05 7.54
N ARG A 155 -6.97 -16.39 7.56
CA ARG A 155 -5.88 -17.16 6.91
C ARG A 155 -6.22 -17.78 5.57
N ALA A 156 -7.36 -17.49 4.95
CA ALA A 156 -7.64 -18.01 3.62
C ALA A 156 -8.43 -17.00 2.78
N ASP A 157 -7.72 -16.14 2.04
CA ASP A 157 -8.32 -15.44 0.90
C ASP A 157 -7.65 -15.85 -0.41
N LYS A 158 -8.49 -16.25 -1.36
CA LYS A 158 -8.13 -16.71 -2.71
C LYS A 158 -7.67 -15.57 -3.64
N ASP A 159 -7.93 -14.32 -3.28
CA ASP A 159 -7.73 -13.14 -4.12
C ASP A 159 -6.80 -12.13 -3.44
N SER A 160 -5.50 -12.45 -3.33
CA SER A 160 -4.48 -11.52 -2.83
C SER A 160 -3.78 -10.79 -3.98
N ALA A 161 -3.61 -9.47 -3.86
CA ALA A 161 -2.85 -8.66 -4.81
C ALA A 161 -1.52 -8.21 -4.19
N VAL A 162 -0.46 -8.13 -4.98
CA VAL A 162 0.83 -7.57 -4.55
C VAL A 162 0.86 -6.10 -4.94
N PHE A 163 0.85 -5.23 -3.93
CA PHE A 163 0.83 -3.77 -4.08
C PHE A 163 2.24 -3.24 -4.33
N PHE A 164 3.17 -3.58 -3.45
CA PHE A 164 4.60 -3.32 -3.63
C PHE A 164 5.35 -4.63 -3.69
N LYS A 165 6.30 -4.71 -4.61
CA LYS A 165 7.11 -5.89 -4.85
C LYS A 165 8.59 -5.51 -4.83
N ASP A 166 9.41 -6.39 -4.26
CA ASP A 166 10.87 -6.31 -4.25
C ASP A 166 11.35 -5.00 -3.59
N CYS A 167 10.80 -4.65 -2.43
CA CYS A 167 11.22 -3.49 -1.65
C CYS A 167 12.34 -3.82 -0.66
N ASP A 168 13.19 -2.83 -0.38
CA ASP A 168 14.26 -2.94 0.61
C ASP A 168 13.69 -2.89 2.04
N LYS A 169 12.66 -2.07 2.25
CA LYS A 169 11.98 -1.91 3.54
C LYS A 169 10.55 -1.41 3.34
N ILE A 170 9.62 -1.90 4.15
CA ILE A 170 8.25 -1.37 4.23
C ILE A 170 7.91 -1.26 5.71
N SER A 171 7.29 -0.17 6.16
CA SER A 171 6.83 -0.06 7.55
C SER A 171 5.64 0.88 7.68
N PHE A 172 4.77 0.55 8.63
CA PHE A 172 3.67 1.41 9.04
C PHE A 172 3.97 2.14 10.35
N ALA A 173 3.51 3.38 10.45
CA ALA A 173 3.45 4.13 11.70
C ALA A 173 2.11 4.86 11.81
N TYR A 174 1.67 5.11 13.04
CA TYR A 174 0.32 5.59 13.35
C TYR A 174 0.39 6.85 14.21
N LEU A 175 -0.29 7.91 13.79
CA LEU A 175 -0.32 9.18 14.52
C LEU A 175 -1.45 9.17 15.56
N ASP A 176 -1.11 9.53 16.79
CA ASP A 176 -2.06 9.63 17.91
C ASP A 176 -1.86 10.93 18.71
N THR A 177 -2.89 11.33 19.44
CA THR A 177 -2.75 12.34 20.51
C THR A 177 -2.00 11.75 21.69
N VAL A 178 -1.18 12.56 22.35
CA VAL A 178 -0.54 12.25 23.63
C VAL A 178 -1.62 12.35 24.71
N ASP A 179 -2.54 11.38 24.74
CA ASP A 179 -3.44 11.23 25.87
C ASP A 179 -2.67 10.52 27.00
N ASN A 180 -2.60 11.17 28.15
CA ASN A 180 -2.24 10.50 29.41
C ASN A 180 -3.21 9.35 29.61
N GLU A 181 -2.76 8.11 29.42
CA GLU A 181 -3.51 6.89 29.78
C GLU A 181 -3.79 6.87 31.29
N LEU A 182 -4.85 7.54 31.71
CA LEU A 182 -5.50 7.43 33.01
C LEU A 182 -7.00 7.25 32.80
N ASP A 183 -7.39 6.10 32.23
CA ASP A 183 -8.63 5.36 32.54
C ASP A 183 -8.74 4.17 31.58
N ASP A 184 -8.25 3.00 31.97
CA ASP A 184 -9.05 2.01 32.68
C ASP A 184 -8.15 0.82 33.07
N LYS A 185 -8.45 0.23 34.23
CA LYS A 185 -7.58 -0.71 34.94
C LYS A 185 -7.44 -2.06 34.22
N GLU A 186 -6.21 -2.58 34.33
CA GLU A 186 -5.79 -3.98 34.15
C GLU A 186 -5.92 -4.56 32.72
N ASP A 187 -4.92 -4.32 31.87
CA ASP A 187 -4.22 -5.42 31.20
C ASP A 187 -2.84 -4.99 30.67
N ILE A 188 -1.81 -5.52 31.31
CA ILE A 188 -0.43 -5.75 30.85
C ILE A 188 0.21 -4.60 30.04
N GLN A 189 1.06 -3.84 30.74
CA GLN A 189 2.10 -2.96 30.20
C GLN A 189 2.74 -3.50 28.91
N LYS A 190 2.26 -3.06 27.75
CA LYS A 190 3.09 -2.94 26.56
C LYS A 190 3.37 -1.46 26.37
N LYS A 191 4.56 -1.04 26.81
CA LYS A 191 5.16 0.23 26.37
C LYS A 191 5.23 0.17 24.84
N PHE A 192 4.27 0.78 24.17
CA PHE A 192 4.35 1.01 22.74
C PHE A 192 5.57 1.89 22.50
N GLN A 193 6.53 1.41 21.71
CA GLN A 193 7.73 2.16 21.39
C GLN A 193 7.33 3.39 20.57
N SER A 194 7.51 4.57 21.17
CA SER A 194 7.33 5.85 20.53
C SER A 194 8.44 6.08 19.52
N VAL A 195 8.08 6.34 18.25
CA VAL A 195 9.07 6.52 17.20
C VAL A 195 9.56 7.96 17.15
N ASP A 196 8.66 8.94 17.29
CA ASP A 196 9.00 10.36 17.31
C ASP A 196 7.87 11.18 17.95
N VAL A 197 8.23 12.18 18.77
CA VAL A 197 7.33 13.22 19.29
C VAL A 197 7.49 14.47 18.41
N ILE A 198 6.39 15.04 17.93
CA ILE A 198 6.44 16.24 17.08
C ILE A 198 6.59 17.46 17.98
N GLU A 199 7.79 18.09 17.96
CA GLU A 199 8.10 19.27 18.78
C GLU A 199 7.02 20.37 18.64
N GLY A 200 6.49 20.81 19.77
CA GLY A 200 5.47 21.87 19.84
C GLY A 200 4.02 21.42 19.65
N THR A 201 3.75 20.11 19.56
CA THR A 201 2.38 19.56 19.49
C THR A 201 2.19 18.36 20.40
N ASP A 202 0.95 18.10 20.84
CA ASP A 202 0.56 16.93 21.63
C ASP A 202 0.39 15.67 20.76
N LEU A 203 1.21 15.49 19.72
CA LEU A 203 1.07 14.41 18.73
C LEU A 203 2.31 13.51 18.70
N GLN A 204 2.08 12.20 18.57
CA GLN A 204 3.14 11.19 18.60
C GLN A 204 2.91 10.07 17.58
N TRP A 205 3.98 9.63 16.93
CA TRP A 205 3.99 8.44 16.07
C TRP A 205 4.24 7.17 16.89
N LYS A 206 3.35 6.17 16.72
CA LYS A 206 3.41 4.84 17.35
C LYS A 206 3.61 3.76 16.27
N GLU A 207 4.36 2.71 16.58
CA GLU A 207 4.54 1.56 15.66
C GLU A 207 3.37 0.58 15.68
N GLU A 208 2.58 0.57 16.76
CA GLU A 208 1.41 -0.29 16.90
C GLU A 208 0.25 0.50 17.50
N MET A 209 -0.95 0.22 17.02
CA MET A 209 -2.19 0.79 17.54
C MET A 209 -3.33 -0.21 17.33
N SER A 210 -4.05 -0.49 18.41
CA SER A 210 -5.22 -1.36 18.38
C SER A 210 -6.42 -0.64 18.99
N LYS A 211 -7.63 -0.94 18.51
CA LYS A 211 -8.91 -0.46 19.07
C LYS A 211 -9.19 1.04 18.91
N LYS A 212 -8.20 1.94 18.79
CA LYS A 212 -8.40 3.36 18.42
C LYS A 212 -8.04 3.57 16.96
N ALA A 213 -8.81 4.37 16.24
CA ALA A 213 -8.43 4.81 14.89
C ALA A 213 -7.38 5.92 15.00
N PRO A 214 -6.27 5.85 14.25
CA PRO A 214 -5.26 6.91 14.27
C PRO A 214 -5.78 8.18 13.61
N LEU A 215 -5.10 9.30 13.86
CA LEU A 215 -5.34 10.55 13.13
C LEU A 215 -4.77 10.48 11.71
N ALA A 216 -3.65 9.79 11.55
CA ALA A 216 -3.02 9.56 10.27
C ALA A 216 -2.23 8.24 10.29
N ILE A 217 -2.09 7.62 9.12
CA ILE A 217 -1.21 6.47 8.90
C ILE A 217 -0.07 6.91 8.00
N LYS A 218 1.15 6.58 8.41
CA LYS A 218 2.37 6.76 7.63
C LYS A 218 2.79 5.40 7.07
N LEU A 219 2.92 5.34 5.75
CA LEU A 219 3.51 4.23 5.01
C LEU A 219 4.88 4.67 4.50
N LEU A 220 5.93 3.97 4.94
CA LEU A 220 7.29 4.18 4.46
C LEU A 220 7.69 2.98 3.60
N VAL A 221 8.12 3.25 2.36
CA VAL A 221 8.58 2.25 1.40
C VAL A 221 9.94 2.67 0.87
N SER A 222 10.93 1.80 1.02
CA SER A 222 12.26 1.97 0.41
C SER A 222 12.43 0.95 -0.71
N LYS A 223 12.80 1.43 -1.90
CA LYS A 223 13.00 0.59 -3.08
C LYS A 223 14.11 1.16 -3.96
N TYR A 224 15.06 0.32 -4.37
CA TYR A 224 16.24 0.71 -5.15
C TYR A 224 17.02 1.87 -4.51
N GLY A 225 17.10 1.90 -3.18
CA GLY A 225 17.76 2.97 -2.43
C GLY A 225 17.03 4.32 -2.44
N LYS A 226 15.79 4.39 -2.95
CA LYS A 226 14.92 5.57 -2.82
C LYS A 226 13.85 5.32 -1.78
N GLU A 227 13.77 6.21 -0.80
CA GLU A 227 12.73 6.21 0.21
C GLU A 227 11.55 7.09 -0.24
N HIS A 228 10.35 6.53 -0.14
CA HIS A 228 9.10 7.21 -0.37
C HIS A 228 8.25 7.12 0.89
N GLU A 229 7.74 8.28 1.31
CA GLU A 229 6.88 8.40 2.48
C GLU A 229 5.51 8.89 2.03
N LEU A 230 4.47 8.18 2.45
CA LEU A 230 3.08 8.58 2.28
C LEU A 230 2.43 8.73 3.65
N VAL A 231 1.95 9.94 3.95
CA VAL A 231 1.15 10.22 5.14
C VAL A 231 -0.30 10.42 4.73
N SER A 232 -1.17 9.53 5.19
CA SER A 232 -2.60 9.54 4.89
C SER A 232 -3.38 9.94 6.13
N SER A 233 -4.01 11.12 6.10
CA SER A 233 -4.92 11.58 7.14
C SER A 233 -6.23 10.80 7.11
N ILE A 234 -6.75 10.44 8.27
CA ILE A 234 -8.06 9.77 8.37
C ILE A 234 -9.14 10.84 8.53
N MET A 235 -10.05 10.94 7.56
CA MET A 235 -11.24 11.76 7.71
C MET A 235 -12.28 10.97 8.50
N VAL A 236 -12.36 11.22 9.81
CA VAL A 236 -13.45 10.69 10.63
C VAL A 236 -14.75 11.37 10.20
N MET A 237 -15.61 10.66 9.46
CA MET A 237 -17.01 11.08 9.29
C MET A 237 -17.75 10.72 10.58
N TYR A 238 -18.03 11.73 11.41
CA TYR A 238 -18.87 11.63 12.61
C TYR A 238 -20.35 11.46 12.27
#